data_AF-A0A7K1CU81-F1
#
_entry.id   AF-A0A7K1CU81-F1
#
_cell.length_a   1.000
_cell.length_b   1.000
_cell.length_c   1.000
_cell.angle_alpha   90.00
_cell.angle_beta   90.00
_cell.angle_gamma   90.00
#
_symmetry.space_group_name_H-M   'P 1'
#
loop_
_entity.id
_entity.type
_entity.pdbx_description
1 polymer ?
#
loop_
_entity_poly.entity_id
_entity_poly.type
_entity_poly.pdbx_seq_one_letter_code
_entity_poly.pdbx_strand_id
1 'polypeptide(L)' 'MLLAIDVGNTNIVLGLYDGATLTKSWRI' A
#
# COMPACT_ATOMS: atom_id res chain seq x y z
N MET A 1 -5.82 -7.97 -8.41
CA MET A 1 -5.51 -6.66 -7.79
C MET A 1 -5.93 -6.65 -6.32
N LEU A 2 -5.04 -6.27 -5.41
CA LEU A 2 -5.23 -6.21 -3.96
C LEU A 2 -4.72 -4.86 -3.43
N LEU A 3 -5.49 -4.17 -2.59
CA LEU A 3 -5.04 -2.96 -1.88
C LEU A 3 -4.61 -3.32 -0.46
N ALA A 4 -3.33 -3.15 -0.15
CA ALA A 4 -2.78 -3.26 1.19
C ALA A 4 -2.75 -1.89 1.85
N ILE A 5 -3.17 -1.82 3.12
CA ILE A 5 -3.18 -0.59 3.92
C ILE A 5 -2.39 -0.87 5.20
N ASP A 6 -1.30 -0.12 5.39
CA ASP A 6 -0.50 -0.13 6.60
C ASP A 6 -0.66 1.20 7.34
N VAL A 7 -1.16 1.15 8.57
CA VAL A 7 -1.54 2.32 9.37
C VAL A 7 -0.57 2.48 10.54
N GLY A 8 0.33 3.46 10.44
CA GLY A 8 1.19 3.87 11.52
C GLY A 8 0.66 5.14 12.22
N ASN A 9 1.22 5.45 13.39
CA ASN A 9 0.82 6.62 14.18
C ASN A 9 1.09 7.97 13.50
N THR A 10 2.00 8.01 12.51
CA THR A 10 2.44 9.24 11.84
C THR A 10 2.28 9.19 10.33
N ASN A 11 2.22 8.00 9.74
CA ASN A 11 2.10 7.82 8.31
C ASN A 11 1.16 6.65 8.01
N ILE A 12 0.42 6.74 6.92
CA ILE A 12 -0.33 5.64 6.32
C ILE A 12 0.32 5.30 5.00
N VAL A 13 0.53 4.00 4.73
CA VAL A 13 1.05 3.52 3.46
C VAL A 13 -0.03 2.70 2.75
N LEU A 14 -0.31 3.09 1.51
CA LEU A 14 -1.24 2.40 0.63
C LEU A 14 -0.44 1.70 -0.48
N GLY A 15 -0.60 0.39 -0.63
CA GLY A 15 0.08 -0.40 -1.66
C GLY A 15 -0.91 -1.13 -2.56
N LEU A 16 -0.80 -0.93 -3.89
CA LEU A 16 -1.61 -1.66 -4.87
C LEU A 16 -0.80 -2.82 -5.45
N TYR A 17 -1.23 -4.05 -5.18
CA TYR A 17 -0.63 -5.26 -5.69
C TYR A 17 -1.40 -5.83 -6.88
N ASP A 18 -0.66 -6.32 -7.87
CA ASP A 18 -1.16 -7.25 -8.88
C ASP A 18 -0.45 -8.60 -8.72
N GLY A 19 -1.18 -9.60 -8.24
CA GLY A 19 -0.58 -10.84 -7.74
C GLY A 19 0.43 -10.56 -6.61
N ALA A 20 1.67 -11.00 -6.80
CA ALA A 20 2.76 -10.78 -5.86
C ALA A 20 3.54 -9.47 -6.11
N THR A 21 3.20 -8.72 -7.15
CA THR A 21 3.94 -7.53 -7.58
C THR A 21 3.29 -6.26 -7.02
N LEU A 22 4.07 -5.44 -6.31
CA LEU A 22 3.65 -4.09 -5.92
C LEU A 22 3.75 -3.17 -7.13
N THR A 23 2.61 -2.62 -7.57
CA THR A 23 2.52 -1.80 -8.79
C THR A 23 2.49 -0.30 -8.48
N LYS A 24 1.94 0.10 -7.34
CA LYS A 24 1.88 1.49 -6.88
C LYS A 24 1.96 1.56 -5.37
N SER A 25 2.60 2.60 -4.85
CA SER A 25 2.71 2.88 -3.43
C SER A 25 2.56 4.38 -3.17
N TRP A 26 1.79 4.72 -2.14
CA TRP A 26 1.63 6.10 -1.68
C TRP A 26 1.80 6.15 -0.16
N ARG A 27 2.39 7.26 0.30
CA ARG A 27 2.50 7.59 1.72
C ARG A 27 1.71 8.86 1.98
N ILE A 28 0.89 8.82 3.02
CA ILE A 28 0.07 9.93 3.52
C ILE A 28 0.53 10.23 4.94
#